data_AF-A0A095ATK7-F1
#
_entry.id   AF-A0A095ATK7-F1
#
_cell.length_a   1.000
_cell.length_b   1.000
_cell.length_c   1.000
_cell.angle_alpha   90.00
_cell.angle_beta   90.00
_cell.angle_gamma   90.00
#
_symmetry.space_group_name_H-M   'P 1'
#
loop_
_entity.id
_entity.type
_entity.pdbx_description
1 polymer ?
#
loop_
_entity_poly.entity_id
_entity_poly.type
_entity_poly.pdbx_seq_one_letter_code
_entity_poly.pdbx_strand_id
1 'polypeptide(L)'
;MFGGLQHWIEAQHARPSAPTRAWIWTLAFGIATLLFGLHLTQVFPQTGHDIAPGYGAPVLAFEFAGSQADLEAIFGFFTDPQQVTRLAAMRTGNERDYLYMLLYAGFLVSGCIALWRELRHRALLAAAVLPVAAALCDAWENWLLFEIQAAFTLGDYSPAMASLPYPVAAKFLAIAATNVVIGAAATQFGRWWALAGTLAILAAIPTAMAIVTPAAFAWALIPSAAGGWLLLLALAATGSWQALARKRPLVDWSHTAPEPATPGAVLPTRRVFGRRRA
;
A
#
# COMPACT_ATOMS: atom_id res chain seq x y z
N MET A 1 5.66 -5.96 31.07
CA MET A 1 5.36 -6.55 29.75
C MET A 1 6.26 -6.07 28.61
N PHE A 2 6.93 -4.90 28.69
CA PHE A 2 7.79 -4.39 27.60
C PHE A 2 9.11 -5.16 27.34
N GLY A 3 9.68 -5.81 28.36
CA GLY A 3 10.96 -6.54 28.22
C GLY A 3 10.90 -7.74 27.26
N GLY A 4 9.77 -8.43 27.20
CA GLY A 4 9.60 -9.60 26.33
C GLY A 4 9.59 -9.24 24.83
N LEU A 5 8.92 -8.14 24.47
CA LEU A 5 8.87 -7.66 23.10
C LEU A 5 10.26 -7.20 22.63
N GLN A 6 10.97 -6.42 23.46
CA GLN A 6 12.32 -5.94 23.14
C GLN A 6 13.28 -7.12 22.92
N HIS A 7 13.29 -8.09 23.84
CA HIS A 7 14.17 -9.25 23.75
C HIS A 7 13.84 -10.13 22.54
N TRP A 8 12.55 -10.32 22.23
CA TRP A 8 12.14 -11.01 21.01
C TRP A 8 12.59 -10.29 19.74
N ILE A 9 12.55 -8.95 19.70
CA ILE A 9 13.03 -8.17 18.56
C ILE A 9 14.55 -8.29 18.39
N GLU A 10 15.32 -8.14 19.47
CA GLU A 10 16.79 -8.33 19.44
C GLU A 10 17.15 -9.75 18.95
N ALA A 11 16.40 -10.75 19.39
CA ALA A 11 16.54 -12.12 18.88
C ALA A 11 16.19 -12.25 17.38
N GLN A 12 15.32 -11.40 16.82
CA GLN A 12 15.08 -11.38 15.36
C GLN A 12 16.22 -10.69 14.60
N HIS A 13 16.87 -9.67 15.17
CA HIS A 13 18.02 -8.99 14.57
C HIS A 13 19.25 -9.91 14.45
N ALA A 14 19.45 -10.80 15.43
CA ALA A 14 20.56 -11.74 15.43
C ALA A 14 20.36 -12.95 14.49
N ARG A 15 19.17 -13.12 13.88
CA ARG A 15 18.90 -14.25 12.99
C ARG A 15 19.51 -14.03 11.60
N PRO A 16 20.16 -15.04 11.00
CA PRO A 16 20.61 -14.96 9.62
C PRO A 16 19.43 -14.69 8.68
N SER A 17 19.67 -13.91 7.64
CA SER A 17 18.68 -13.60 6.60
C SER A 17 18.21 -14.89 5.94
N ALA A 18 16.93 -15.21 6.09
CA ALA A 18 16.32 -16.43 5.57
C ALA A 18 15.17 -16.08 4.62
N PRO A 19 14.95 -16.89 3.57
CA PRO A 19 13.85 -16.66 2.62
C PRO A 19 12.50 -16.62 3.35
N THR A 20 11.78 -15.52 3.21
CA THR A 20 10.49 -15.33 3.90
C THR A 20 9.32 -15.81 3.05
N ARG A 21 8.52 -16.73 3.60
CA ARG A 21 7.23 -17.13 3.00
C ARG A 21 6.22 -15.98 2.94
N ALA A 22 6.47 -14.86 3.63
CA ALA A 22 5.60 -13.68 3.57
C ALA A 22 5.51 -13.09 2.16
N TRP A 23 6.56 -13.21 1.34
CA TRP A 23 6.52 -12.74 -0.05
C TRP A 23 5.49 -13.49 -0.89
N ILE A 24 5.32 -14.80 -0.65
CA ILE A 24 4.34 -15.63 -1.37
C ILE A 24 2.92 -15.16 -1.03
N TRP A 25 2.65 -14.92 0.26
CA TRP A 25 1.36 -14.38 0.69
C TRP A 25 1.10 -12.99 0.13
N THR A 26 2.11 -12.12 0.15
CA THR A 26 2.04 -10.77 -0.43
C THR A 26 1.71 -10.85 -1.92
N LEU A 27 2.40 -11.73 -2.66
CA LEU A 27 2.15 -11.92 -4.09
C LEU A 27 0.75 -12.46 -4.36
N ALA A 28 0.29 -13.45 -3.58
CA ALA A 28 -1.04 -14.03 -3.74
C ALA A 28 -2.15 -12.99 -3.48
N PHE A 29 -2.08 -12.26 -2.37
CA PHE A 29 -3.02 -11.18 -2.08
C PHE A 29 -2.92 -10.04 -3.09
N GLY A 30 -1.72 -9.69 -3.55
CA GLY A 30 -1.52 -8.65 -4.57
C GLY A 30 -2.16 -9.02 -5.91
N ILE A 31 -2.00 -10.26 -6.37
CA ILE A 31 -2.67 -10.76 -7.58
C ILE A 31 -4.20 -10.77 -7.38
N ALA A 32 -4.68 -11.27 -6.24
CA ALA A 32 -6.11 -11.28 -5.94
C ALA A 32 -6.70 -9.87 -5.91
N THR A 33 -6.00 -8.91 -5.28
CA THR A 33 -6.38 -7.49 -5.24
C THR A 33 -6.43 -6.91 -6.64
N LEU A 34 -5.41 -7.14 -7.47
CA LEU A 34 -5.38 -6.63 -8.84
C LEU A 34 -6.54 -7.17 -9.68
N LEU A 35 -6.73 -8.49 -9.69
CA LEU A 35 -7.79 -9.14 -10.47
C LEU A 35 -9.18 -8.74 -9.98
N PHE A 36 -9.40 -8.71 -8.66
CA PHE A 36 -10.68 -8.31 -8.09
C PHE A 36 -10.95 -6.81 -8.27
N GLY A 37 -9.92 -5.96 -8.21
CA GLY A 37 -10.03 -4.54 -8.53
C GLY A 37 -10.44 -4.31 -9.99
N LEU A 38 -9.83 -5.02 -10.94
CA LEU A 38 -10.23 -4.99 -12.35
C LEU A 38 -11.69 -5.46 -12.53
N HIS A 39 -12.11 -6.49 -11.80
CA HIS A 39 -13.51 -6.93 -11.80
C HIS A 39 -14.44 -5.84 -11.24
N LEU A 40 -14.09 -5.23 -10.11
CA LEU A 40 -14.87 -4.13 -9.51
C LEU A 40 -15.01 -2.93 -10.44
N THR A 41 -13.96 -2.59 -11.20
CA THR A 41 -14.06 -1.52 -12.18
C THR A 41 -15.12 -1.76 -13.24
N GLN A 42 -15.57 -3.00 -13.46
CA GLN A 42 -16.67 -3.32 -14.38
C GLN A 42 -18.04 -3.35 -13.69
N VAL A 43 -18.08 -3.44 -12.36
CA VAL A 43 -19.30 -3.48 -11.55
C VAL A 43 -19.80 -2.07 -11.23
N PHE A 44 -18.88 -1.18 -10.86
CA PHE A 44 -19.19 0.22 -10.62
C PHE A 44 -19.72 0.91 -11.89
N PRO A 45 -20.51 1.99 -11.76
CA PRO A 45 -20.94 2.75 -12.92
C PRO A 45 -19.72 3.32 -13.65
N GLN A 46 -19.67 3.10 -14.97
CA GLN A 46 -18.56 3.57 -15.82
C GLN A 46 -18.61 5.08 -16.06
N THR A 47 -19.80 5.66 -16.00
CA THR A 47 -20.06 7.07 -16.24
C THR A 47 -21.05 7.61 -15.20
N GLY A 48 -20.88 8.89 -14.85
CA GLY A 48 -21.89 9.64 -14.11
C GLY A 48 -22.87 10.36 -15.05
N HIS A 49 -23.73 11.21 -14.49
CA HIS A 49 -24.62 12.09 -15.25
C HIS A 49 -23.86 13.30 -15.82
N ASP A 50 -23.23 14.08 -14.94
CA ASP A 50 -22.47 15.30 -15.26
C ASP A 50 -21.34 15.56 -14.24
N ILE A 51 -20.52 14.53 -13.99
CA ILE A 51 -19.41 14.60 -13.03
C ILE A 51 -18.29 15.49 -13.59
N ALA A 52 -17.83 16.45 -12.80
CA ALA A 52 -16.68 17.26 -13.18
C ALA A 52 -15.41 16.37 -13.36
N PRO A 53 -14.65 16.52 -14.46
CA PRO A 53 -13.59 15.58 -14.83
C PRO A 53 -12.53 15.31 -13.75
N GLY A 54 -12.23 16.30 -12.90
CA GLY A 54 -11.20 16.16 -11.87
C GLY A 54 -11.57 15.21 -10.71
N TYR A 55 -12.85 14.83 -10.58
CA TYR A 55 -13.25 13.75 -9.66
C TYR A 55 -12.89 12.36 -10.16
N GLY A 56 -12.70 12.19 -11.48
CA GLY A 56 -12.35 10.92 -12.09
C GLY A 56 -13.53 9.95 -12.15
N ALA A 57 -13.33 8.73 -11.62
CA ALA A 57 -14.34 7.67 -11.69
C ALA A 57 -15.58 8.02 -10.85
N PRO A 58 -16.79 7.57 -11.24
CA PRO A 58 -18.01 7.86 -10.49
C PRO A 58 -17.99 7.43 -9.02
N VAL A 59 -17.28 6.33 -8.71
CA VAL A 59 -17.08 5.90 -7.31
C VAL A 59 -16.34 6.98 -6.52
N LEU A 60 -15.19 7.48 -7.00
CA LEU A 60 -14.44 8.56 -6.35
C LEU A 60 -15.25 9.84 -6.25
N ALA A 61 -16.01 10.20 -7.29
CA ALA A 61 -16.89 11.36 -7.24
C ALA A 61 -17.90 11.25 -6.09
N PHE A 62 -18.43 10.04 -5.86
CA PHE A 62 -19.35 9.77 -4.77
C PHE A 62 -18.69 9.85 -3.39
N GLU A 63 -17.47 9.35 -3.25
CA GLU A 63 -16.68 9.46 -2.01
C GLU A 63 -16.44 10.94 -1.61
N PHE A 64 -16.32 11.84 -2.59
CA PHE A 64 -16.12 13.28 -2.35
C PHE A 64 -17.39 14.14 -2.50
N ALA A 65 -18.57 13.53 -2.59
CA ALA A 65 -19.82 14.26 -2.71
C ALA A 65 -20.09 15.06 -1.42
N GLY A 66 -20.32 16.36 -1.55
CA GLY A 66 -20.56 17.28 -0.44
C GLY A 66 -21.95 17.92 -0.43
N SER A 67 -22.72 17.77 -1.51
CA SER A 67 -24.04 18.36 -1.68
C SER A 67 -25.00 17.50 -2.50
N GLN A 68 -26.29 17.89 -2.51
CA GLN A 68 -27.29 17.31 -3.42
C GLN A 68 -26.86 17.40 -4.88
N ALA A 69 -26.33 18.56 -5.27
CA ALA A 69 -25.93 18.82 -6.64
C ALA A 69 -24.84 17.85 -7.09
N ASP A 70 -23.94 17.46 -6.19
CA ASP A 70 -22.92 16.44 -6.48
C ASP A 70 -23.58 15.07 -6.71
N LEU A 71 -24.54 14.68 -5.87
CA LEU A 71 -25.26 13.41 -6.04
C LEU A 71 -26.08 13.37 -7.34
N GLU A 72 -26.71 14.49 -7.71
CA GLU A 72 -27.42 14.63 -8.99
C GLU A 72 -26.45 14.60 -10.18
N ALA A 73 -25.26 15.19 -10.05
CA ALA A 73 -24.21 15.09 -11.06
C ALA A 73 -23.67 13.66 -11.20
N ILE A 74 -23.69 12.85 -10.14
CA ILE A 74 -23.23 11.46 -10.18
C ILE A 74 -24.32 10.53 -10.72
N PHE A 75 -25.51 10.55 -10.10
CA PHE A 75 -26.56 9.58 -10.37
C PHE A 75 -27.56 10.05 -11.43
N GLY A 76 -27.74 11.37 -11.59
CA GLY A 76 -28.75 11.97 -12.45
C GLY A 76 -30.01 12.35 -11.67
N PHE A 77 -30.85 13.18 -12.29
CA PHE A 77 -32.16 13.58 -11.77
C PHE A 77 -33.19 12.45 -11.85
N PHE A 78 -34.33 12.59 -11.18
CA PHE A 78 -35.42 11.61 -11.21
C PHE A 78 -36.02 11.39 -12.62
N THR A 79 -35.76 12.32 -13.54
CA THR A 79 -36.14 12.23 -14.95
C THR A 79 -35.10 11.54 -15.83
N ASP A 80 -33.90 11.27 -15.32
CA ASP A 80 -32.85 10.57 -16.07
C ASP A 80 -33.15 9.06 -16.11
N PRO A 81 -33.38 8.46 -17.30
CA PRO A 81 -33.66 7.04 -17.42
C PRO A 81 -32.51 6.13 -16.94
N GLN A 82 -31.27 6.65 -16.84
CA GLN A 82 -30.12 5.89 -16.33
C GLN A 82 -29.95 5.97 -14.82
N GLN A 83 -30.70 6.81 -14.11
CA GLN A 83 -30.51 7.05 -12.67
C GLN A 83 -30.57 5.77 -11.86
N VAL A 84 -31.61 4.96 -12.07
CA VAL A 84 -31.82 3.68 -11.37
C VAL A 84 -30.66 2.71 -11.63
N THR A 85 -30.17 2.64 -12.87
CA THR A 85 -29.05 1.78 -13.25
C THR A 85 -27.75 2.21 -12.58
N ARG A 86 -27.46 3.52 -12.54
CA ARG A 86 -26.24 4.04 -11.87
C ARG A 86 -26.29 3.81 -10.36
N LEU A 87 -27.44 4.05 -9.73
CA LEU A 87 -27.64 3.77 -8.29
C LEU A 87 -27.46 2.27 -7.98
N ALA A 88 -28.08 1.39 -8.77
CA ALA A 88 -27.97 -0.06 -8.56
C ALA A 88 -26.54 -0.57 -8.78
N ALA A 89 -25.83 -0.08 -9.80
CA ALA A 89 -24.44 -0.40 -10.06
C ALA A 89 -23.52 0.08 -8.92
N MET A 90 -23.72 1.31 -8.45
CA MET A 90 -22.95 1.87 -7.33
C MET A 90 -23.16 1.07 -6.05
N ARG A 91 -24.42 0.72 -5.74
CA ARG A 91 -24.75 -0.12 -4.59
C ARG A 91 -24.06 -1.49 -4.68
N THR A 92 -24.17 -2.15 -5.84
CA THR A 92 -23.54 -3.47 -6.07
C THR A 92 -22.01 -3.38 -5.96
N GLY A 93 -21.42 -2.30 -6.45
CA GLY A 93 -20.00 -2.00 -6.30
C GLY A 93 -19.59 -1.92 -4.84
N ASN A 94 -20.25 -1.05 -4.05
CA ASN A 94 -20.00 -0.88 -2.62
C ASN A 94 -20.19 -2.16 -1.81
N GLU A 95 -21.17 -3.00 -2.16
CA GLU A 95 -21.38 -4.31 -1.51
C GLU A 95 -20.20 -5.25 -1.74
N ARG A 96 -19.67 -5.29 -2.97
CA ARG A 96 -18.53 -6.14 -3.32
C ARG A 96 -17.20 -5.57 -2.83
N ASP A 97 -17.14 -4.26 -2.65
CA ASP A 97 -15.94 -3.56 -2.24
C ASP A 97 -15.46 -4.02 -0.85
N TYR A 98 -16.32 -4.45 0.06
CA TYR A 98 -15.92 -5.09 1.32
C TYR A 98 -14.91 -6.25 1.16
N LEU A 99 -15.06 -7.07 0.12
CA LEU A 99 -14.08 -8.11 -0.18
C LEU A 99 -12.77 -7.51 -0.68
N TYR A 100 -12.83 -6.48 -1.52
CA TYR A 100 -11.65 -5.76 -1.97
C TYR A 100 -10.87 -5.13 -0.81
N MET A 101 -11.56 -4.57 0.19
CA MET A 101 -10.95 -4.05 1.42
C MET A 101 -10.08 -5.09 2.11
N LEU A 102 -10.63 -6.30 2.28
CA LEU A 102 -9.92 -7.41 2.91
C LEU A 102 -8.72 -7.86 2.06
N LEU A 103 -8.87 -7.89 0.74
CA LEU A 103 -7.80 -8.28 -0.18
C LEU A 103 -6.66 -7.26 -0.17
N TYR A 104 -6.94 -5.96 -0.33
CA TYR A 104 -5.88 -4.96 -0.34
C TYR A 104 -5.25 -4.78 1.04
N ALA A 105 -6.02 -4.87 2.13
CA ALA A 105 -5.45 -4.82 3.47
C ALA A 105 -4.54 -6.03 3.71
N GLY A 106 -4.97 -7.23 3.31
CA GLY A 106 -4.15 -8.44 3.34
C GLY A 106 -2.86 -8.29 2.53
N PHE A 107 -2.94 -7.71 1.34
CA PHE A 107 -1.79 -7.42 0.48
C PHE A 107 -0.78 -6.48 1.15
N LEU A 108 -1.24 -5.33 1.65
CA LEU A 108 -0.37 -4.32 2.23
C LEU A 108 0.20 -4.75 3.59
N VAL A 109 -0.61 -5.41 4.45
CA VAL A 109 -0.16 -5.96 5.73
C VAL A 109 0.91 -7.02 5.52
N SER A 110 0.65 -8.00 4.64
CA SER A 110 1.61 -9.06 4.36
C SER A 110 2.89 -8.51 3.73
N GLY A 111 2.78 -7.48 2.88
CA GLY A 111 3.93 -6.75 2.34
C GLY A 111 4.77 -6.05 3.39
N CYS A 112 4.14 -5.32 4.32
CA CYS A 112 4.84 -4.69 5.45
C CYS A 112 5.54 -5.73 6.33
N ILE A 113 4.90 -6.88 6.59
CA ILE A 113 5.50 -7.99 7.33
C ILE A 113 6.67 -8.62 6.56
N ALA A 114 6.56 -8.77 5.23
CA ALA A 114 7.63 -9.29 4.39
C ALA A 114 8.85 -8.36 4.43
N LEU A 115 8.64 -7.05 4.24
CA LEU A 115 9.67 -6.02 4.35
C LEU A 115 10.29 -5.98 5.75
N TRP A 116 9.48 -6.07 6.80
CA TRP A 116 9.98 -6.16 8.18
C TRP A 116 10.88 -7.39 8.38
N ARG A 117 10.57 -8.53 7.77
CA ARG A 117 11.41 -9.73 7.86
C ARG A 117 12.73 -9.60 7.09
N GLU A 118 12.76 -8.84 6.01
CA GLU A 118 13.97 -8.58 5.21
C GLU A 118 14.86 -7.50 5.85
N LEU A 119 14.27 -6.38 6.29
CA LEU A 119 15.01 -5.21 6.77
C LEU A 119 15.13 -5.13 8.30
N ARG A 120 14.28 -5.84 9.03
CA ARG A 120 14.21 -5.84 10.50
C ARG A 120 13.97 -4.48 11.15
N HIS A 121 13.41 -3.51 10.41
CA HIS A 121 13.02 -2.21 10.94
C HIS A 121 11.65 -2.26 11.63
N ARG A 122 11.60 -1.88 12.92
CA ARG A 122 10.36 -1.93 13.75
C ARG A 122 9.22 -1.08 13.18
N ALA A 123 9.55 0.03 12.52
CA ALA A 123 8.58 0.90 11.88
C ALA A 123 7.73 0.17 10.83
N LEU A 124 8.28 -0.85 10.14
CA LEU A 124 7.54 -1.63 9.15
C LEU A 124 6.48 -2.51 9.79
N LEU A 125 6.77 -3.07 10.98
CA LEU A 125 5.78 -3.85 11.72
C LEU A 125 4.66 -2.94 12.25
N ALA A 126 5.00 -1.75 12.75
CA ALA A 126 4.00 -0.76 13.16
C ALA A 126 3.16 -0.27 11.97
N ALA A 127 3.77 -0.07 10.81
CA ALA A 127 3.09 0.36 9.59
C ALA A 127 2.07 -0.66 9.08
N ALA A 128 2.18 -1.94 9.45
CA ALA A 128 1.15 -2.95 9.14
C ALA A 128 -0.22 -2.64 9.77
N VAL A 129 -0.30 -1.73 10.75
CA VAL A 129 -1.59 -1.25 11.29
C VAL A 129 -2.30 -0.29 10.33
N LEU A 130 -1.55 0.44 9.48
CA LEU A 130 -2.11 1.46 8.60
C LEU A 130 -3.12 0.90 7.58
N PRO A 131 -2.84 -0.22 6.86
CA PRO A 131 -3.82 -0.78 5.93
C PRO A 131 -5.07 -1.34 6.63
N VAL A 132 -4.94 -1.80 7.88
CA VAL A 132 -6.10 -2.24 8.68
C VAL A 132 -6.96 -1.04 9.03
N ALA A 133 -6.34 0.06 9.47
CA ALA A 133 -7.05 1.31 9.73
C ALA A 133 -7.71 1.85 8.46
N ALA A 134 -7.04 1.78 7.30
CA ALA A 134 -7.60 2.16 6.01
C ALA A 134 -8.86 1.35 5.69
N ALA A 135 -8.81 0.02 5.77
CA ALA A 135 -9.96 -0.85 5.51
C ALA A 135 -11.13 -0.63 6.49
N LEU A 136 -10.85 -0.30 7.75
CA LEU A 136 -11.91 0.06 8.71
C LEU A 136 -12.56 1.40 8.36
N CYS A 137 -11.79 2.39 7.90
CA CYS A 137 -12.32 3.66 7.41
C CYS A 137 -13.14 3.45 6.14
N ASP A 138 -12.66 2.62 5.21
CA ASP A 138 -13.35 2.23 3.97
C ASP A 138 -14.68 1.52 4.25
N ALA A 139 -14.71 0.63 5.24
CA ALA A 139 -15.95 -0.02 5.69
C ALA A 139 -16.94 0.99 6.28
N TRP A 140 -16.45 1.94 7.08
CA TRP A 140 -17.29 3.00 7.64
C TRP A 140 -17.85 3.90 6.53
N GLU A 141 -17.01 4.29 5.58
CA GLU A 141 -17.44 5.03 4.40
C GLU A 141 -18.51 4.27 3.62
N ASN A 142 -18.31 3.01 3.25
CA ASN A 142 -19.31 2.26 2.48
C ASN A 142 -20.65 2.17 3.20
N TRP A 143 -20.63 2.08 4.52
CA TRP A 143 -21.86 2.18 5.31
C TRP A 143 -22.55 3.54 5.14
N LEU A 144 -21.81 4.67 5.22
CA LEU A 144 -22.35 6.01 4.96
C LEU A 144 -22.84 6.16 3.51
N LEU A 145 -22.13 5.62 2.53
CA LEU A 145 -22.54 5.64 1.13
C LEU A 145 -23.87 4.91 0.93
N PHE A 146 -24.10 3.77 1.60
CA PHE A 146 -25.40 3.10 1.55
C PHE A 146 -26.52 3.94 2.17
N GLU A 147 -26.27 4.60 3.30
CA GLU A 147 -27.25 5.51 3.91
C GLU A 147 -27.60 6.65 2.95
N ILE A 148 -26.59 7.28 2.34
CA ILE A 148 -26.79 8.35 1.36
C ILE A 148 -27.61 7.84 0.16
N GLN A 149 -27.28 6.67 -0.40
CA GLN A 149 -28.04 6.09 -1.51
C GLN A 149 -29.48 5.76 -1.15
N ALA A 150 -29.74 5.26 0.07
CA ALA A 150 -31.08 4.96 0.54
C ALA A 150 -31.91 6.24 0.75
N ALA A 151 -31.27 7.30 1.24
CA ALA A 151 -31.89 8.60 1.47
C ALA A 151 -31.95 9.47 0.21
N PHE A 152 -31.22 9.16 -0.86
CA PHE A 152 -31.17 9.97 -2.09
C PHE A 152 -32.55 10.15 -2.73
N THR A 153 -33.42 9.15 -2.66
CA THR A 153 -34.81 9.24 -3.16
C THR A 153 -35.75 9.97 -2.20
N LEU A 154 -35.36 10.14 -0.93
CA LEU A 154 -36.17 10.76 0.13
C LEU A 154 -35.74 12.21 0.43
N GLY A 155 -34.53 12.62 0.03
CA GLY A 155 -34.00 13.97 0.21
C GLY A 155 -33.40 14.28 1.60
N ASP A 156 -33.19 13.27 2.45
CA ASP A 156 -32.76 13.46 3.86
C ASP A 156 -31.47 12.69 4.22
N TYR A 157 -30.33 13.12 3.66
CA TYR A 157 -29.01 12.47 3.79
C TYR A 157 -27.98 13.30 4.57
N SER A 158 -28.41 14.40 5.22
CA SER A 158 -27.51 15.42 5.78
C SER A 158 -26.47 14.90 6.79
N PRO A 159 -26.81 14.00 7.74
CA PRO A 159 -25.82 13.52 8.72
C PRO A 159 -24.74 12.62 8.11
N ALA A 160 -25.13 11.72 7.19
CA ALA A 160 -24.22 10.80 6.53
C ALA A 160 -23.27 11.55 5.59
N MET A 161 -23.79 12.50 4.81
CA MET A 161 -22.97 13.37 3.95
C MET A 161 -22.00 14.25 4.75
N ALA A 162 -22.42 14.80 5.89
CA ALA A 162 -21.52 15.58 6.75
C ALA A 162 -20.37 14.73 7.32
N SER A 163 -20.61 13.43 7.52
CA SER A 163 -19.63 12.51 8.09
C SER A 163 -18.68 11.91 7.04
N LEU A 164 -19.13 11.80 5.78
CA LEU A 164 -18.41 11.13 4.68
C LEU A 164 -16.94 11.60 4.47
N PRO A 165 -16.61 12.91 4.55
CA PRO A 165 -15.24 13.37 4.29
C PRO A 165 -14.19 12.79 5.26
N TYR A 166 -14.58 12.44 6.48
CA TYR A 166 -13.65 11.96 7.51
C TYR A 166 -13.08 10.56 7.22
N PRO A 167 -13.88 9.50 7.04
CA PRO A 167 -13.36 8.18 6.69
C PRO A 167 -12.66 8.19 5.32
N VAL A 168 -13.16 8.96 4.35
CA VAL A 168 -12.53 9.10 3.02
C VAL A 168 -11.11 9.69 3.14
N ALA A 169 -10.95 10.80 3.86
CA ALA A 169 -9.63 11.38 4.08
C ALA A 169 -8.72 10.42 4.86
N ALA A 170 -9.24 9.79 5.92
CA ALA A 170 -8.47 8.87 6.75
C ALA A 170 -7.99 7.64 5.97
N LYS A 171 -8.84 7.02 5.14
CA LYS A 171 -8.46 5.84 4.33
C LYS A 171 -7.33 6.18 3.37
N PHE A 172 -7.46 7.29 2.64
CA PHE A 172 -6.47 7.66 1.63
C PHE A 172 -5.15 8.10 2.26
N LEU A 173 -5.18 8.82 3.38
CA LEU A 173 -3.95 9.16 4.11
C LEU A 173 -3.25 7.92 4.66
N ALA A 174 -4.00 6.93 5.17
CA ALA A 174 -3.43 5.68 5.66
C ALA A 174 -2.81 4.85 4.52
N ILE A 175 -3.45 4.77 3.36
CA ILE A 175 -2.91 4.13 2.16
C ILE A 175 -1.65 4.86 1.67
N ALA A 176 -1.68 6.19 1.59
CA ALA A 176 -0.54 7.00 1.17
C ALA A 176 0.65 6.84 2.14
N ALA A 177 0.42 6.88 3.45
CA ALA A 177 1.45 6.65 4.46
C ALA A 177 2.04 5.23 4.34
N THR A 178 1.22 4.23 4.06
CA THR A 178 1.70 2.86 3.79
C THR A 178 2.61 2.83 2.55
N ASN A 179 2.22 3.51 1.47
CA ASN A 179 3.03 3.62 0.25
C ASN A 179 4.35 4.34 0.51
N VAL A 180 4.37 5.38 1.34
CA VAL A 180 5.61 6.06 1.76
C VAL A 180 6.53 5.10 2.51
N VAL A 181 5.99 4.30 3.43
CA VAL A 181 6.78 3.30 4.18
C VAL A 181 7.36 2.23 3.26
N ILE A 182 6.55 1.70 2.34
CA ILE A 182 6.99 0.72 1.33
C ILE A 182 8.07 1.33 0.43
N GLY A 183 7.86 2.55 -0.05
CA GLY A 183 8.82 3.26 -0.90
C GLY A 183 10.14 3.51 -0.17
N ALA A 184 10.09 3.95 1.08
CA ALA A 184 11.27 4.15 1.91
C ALA A 184 12.05 2.84 2.15
N ALA A 185 11.35 1.74 2.40
CA ALA A 185 11.96 0.42 2.50
C ALA A 185 12.63 -0.01 1.18
N ALA A 186 11.97 0.21 0.05
CA ALA A 186 12.50 -0.14 -1.28
C ALA A 186 13.82 0.58 -1.60
N THR A 187 14.03 1.80 -1.07
CA THR A 187 15.29 2.52 -1.26
C THR A 187 16.53 1.84 -0.69
N GLN A 188 16.35 0.85 0.18
CA GLN A 188 17.44 0.11 0.81
C GLN A 188 17.92 -1.08 -0.03
N PHE A 189 17.21 -1.47 -1.09
CA PHE A 189 17.51 -2.69 -1.86
C PHE A 189 18.36 -2.47 -3.13
N GLY A 190 18.80 -1.23 -3.40
CA GLY A 190 19.67 -0.87 -4.53
C GLY A 190 19.12 0.26 -5.40
N ARG A 191 19.93 0.74 -6.36
CA ARG A 191 19.63 1.99 -7.11
C ARG A 191 18.29 1.98 -7.86
N TRP A 192 17.94 0.88 -8.51
CA TRP A 192 16.67 0.78 -9.26
C TRP A 192 15.46 0.76 -8.33
N TRP A 193 15.54 0.03 -7.21
CA TRP A 193 14.50 0.02 -6.18
C TRP A 193 14.39 1.37 -5.45
N ALA A 194 15.51 2.09 -5.30
CA ALA A 194 15.51 3.44 -4.76
C ALA A 194 14.81 4.45 -5.66
N LEU A 195 15.02 4.36 -6.98
CA LEU A 195 14.26 5.18 -7.92
C LEU A 195 12.76 4.87 -7.82
N ALA A 196 12.37 3.60 -7.92
CA ALA A 196 10.96 3.21 -7.84
C ALA A 196 10.32 3.57 -6.48
N GLY A 197 11.04 3.37 -5.38
CA GLY A 197 10.61 3.76 -4.03
C GLY A 197 10.43 5.26 -3.88
N THR A 198 11.33 6.07 -4.45
CA THR A 198 11.20 7.53 -4.44
C THR A 198 9.96 7.98 -5.22
N LEU A 199 9.71 7.39 -6.39
CA LEU A 199 8.50 7.68 -7.17
C LEU A 199 7.22 7.30 -6.40
N ALA A 200 7.21 6.16 -5.70
CA ALA A 200 6.09 5.75 -4.86
C ALA A 200 5.86 6.70 -3.66
N ILE A 201 6.91 7.28 -3.08
CA ILE A 201 6.81 8.30 -2.03
C ILE A 201 6.20 9.60 -2.60
N LEU A 202 6.72 10.07 -3.74
CA LEU A 202 6.22 11.30 -4.37
C LEU A 202 4.76 11.18 -4.82
N ALA A 203 4.31 9.97 -5.14
CA ALA A 203 2.92 9.67 -5.43
C ALA A 203 1.97 9.89 -4.22
N ALA A 204 2.46 10.12 -2.99
CA ALA A 204 1.61 10.52 -1.88
C ALA A 204 1.17 12.00 -1.93
N ILE A 205 1.87 12.84 -2.70
CA ILE A 205 1.56 14.29 -2.79
C ILE A 205 0.17 14.51 -3.39
N PRO A 206 -0.21 13.90 -4.54
CA PRO A 206 -1.55 14.07 -5.09
C PRO A 206 -2.67 13.60 -4.14
N THR A 207 -2.41 12.66 -3.24
CA THR A 207 -3.39 12.25 -2.22
C THR A 207 -3.75 13.38 -1.28
N ALA A 208 -2.75 14.10 -0.76
CA ALA A 208 -3.00 15.27 0.08
C ALA A 208 -3.72 16.38 -0.70
N MET A 209 -3.34 16.58 -1.96
CA MET A 209 -4.00 17.56 -2.84
C MET A 209 -5.47 17.18 -3.10
N ALA A 210 -5.77 15.91 -3.35
CA ALA A 210 -7.13 15.42 -3.57
C ALA A 210 -8.04 15.61 -2.35
N ILE A 211 -7.52 15.50 -1.13
CA ILE A 211 -8.30 15.73 0.08
C ILE A 211 -8.66 17.22 0.24
N VAL A 212 -7.76 18.13 -0.17
CA VAL A 212 -7.98 19.58 -0.03
C VAL A 212 -8.80 20.14 -1.20
N THR A 213 -8.55 19.66 -2.42
CA THR A 213 -9.16 20.12 -3.67
C THR A 213 -9.56 18.94 -4.57
N PRO A 214 -10.58 18.15 -4.16
CA PRO A 214 -10.96 16.92 -4.87
C PRO A 214 -11.35 17.17 -6.32
N ALA A 215 -12.07 18.27 -6.59
CA ALA A 215 -12.46 18.67 -7.94
C ALA A 215 -11.29 18.87 -8.92
N ALA A 216 -10.05 19.03 -8.43
CA ALA A 216 -8.85 19.16 -9.27
C ALA A 216 -7.97 17.91 -9.27
N PHE A 217 -7.99 17.09 -8.21
CA PHE A 217 -6.99 16.05 -7.99
C PHE A 217 -7.53 14.66 -7.61
N ALA A 218 -8.82 14.47 -7.36
CA ALA A 218 -9.34 13.16 -6.96
C ALA A 218 -9.09 12.06 -8.02
N TRP A 219 -9.10 12.41 -9.31
CA TRP A 219 -8.69 11.51 -10.39
C TRP A 219 -7.29 10.89 -10.20
N ALA A 220 -6.39 11.59 -9.49
CA ALA A 220 -5.03 11.15 -9.25
C ALA A 220 -4.90 10.14 -8.10
N LEU A 221 -5.94 9.90 -7.30
CA LEU A 221 -5.89 9.00 -6.14
C LEU A 221 -5.60 7.55 -6.53
N ILE A 222 -6.30 7.02 -7.53
CA ILE A 222 -6.10 5.66 -8.03
C ILE A 222 -4.66 5.45 -8.53
N PRO A 223 -4.13 6.26 -9.48
CA PRO A 223 -2.75 6.07 -9.94
C PRO A 223 -1.71 6.30 -8.83
N SER A 224 -2.00 7.20 -7.88
CA SER A 224 -1.14 7.45 -6.72
C SER A 224 -1.03 6.23 -5.79
N ALA A 225 -2.16 5.59 -5.48
CA ALA A 225 -2.19 4.35 -4.72
C ALA A 225 -1.51 3.21 -5.51
N ALA A 226 -1.85 3.07 -6.79
CA ALA A 226 -1.34 2.02 -7.67
C ALA A 226 0.18 2.02 -7.80
N GLY A 227 0.84 3.19 -7.81
CA GLY A 227 2.30 3.27 -7.91
C GLY A 227 3.02 2.50 -6.80
N GLY A 228 2.62 2.69 -5.54
CA GLY A 228 3.19 1.94 -4.41
C GLY A 228 2.81 0.46 -4.40
N TRP A 229 1.60 0.13 -4.88
CA TRP A 229 1.11 -1.25 -4.93
C TRP A 229 1.83 -2.07 -6.01
N LEU A 230 2.09 -1.47 -7.17
CA LEU A 230 2.86 -2.09 -8.25
C LEU A 230 4.33 -2.31 -7.82
N LEU A 231 4.91 -1.34 -7.10
CA LEU A 231 6.23 -1.53 -6.49
C LEU A 231 6.23 -2.72 -5.51
N LEU A 232 5.25 -2.78 -4.61
CA LEU A 232 5.15 -3.89 -3.65
C LEU A 232 4.95 -5.23 -4.35
N LEU A 233 4.13 -5.28 -5.41
CA LEU A 233 3.90 -6.47 -6.20
C LEU A 233 5.18 -6.95 -6.90
N ALA A 234 5.97 -6.03 -7.45
CA ALA A 234 7.27 -6.33 -8.07
C ALA A 234 8.28 -6.86 -7.04
N LEU A 235 8.33 -6.26 -5.85
CA LEU A 235 9.13 -6.75 -4.73
C LEU A 235 8.67 -8.14 -4.30
N ALA A 236 7.36 -8.39 -4.22
CA ALA A 236 6.80 -9.69 -3.84
C ALA A 236 7.07 -10.78 -4.87
N ALA A 237 6.98 -10.47 -6.16
CA ALA A 237 7.35 -11.39 -7.23
C ALA A 237 8.85 -11.74 -7.15
N THR A 238 9.71 -10.74 -7.00
CA THR A 238 11.16 -10.92 -6.90
C THR A 238 11.53 -11.71 -5.64
N GLY A 239 10.98 -11.34 -4.49
CA GLY A 239 11.22 -11.99 -3.21
C GLY A 239 10.72 -13.43 -3.20
N SER A 240 9.55 -13.70 -3.79
CA SER A 240 9.03 -15.07 -3.95
C SER A 240 9.92 -15.92 -4.84
N TRP A 241 10.39 -15.37 -5.97
CA TRP A 241 11.31 -16.06 -6.86
C TRP A 241 12.64 -16.38 -6.17
N GLN A 242 13.24 -15.42 -5.48
CA GLN A 242 14.49 -15.65 -4.75
C GLN A 242 14.32 -16.68 -3.63
N ALA A 243 13.21 -16.63 -2.91
CA ALA A 243 12.90 -17.58 -1.85
C ALA A 243 12.70 -19.02 -2.36
N LEU A 244 11.93 -19.19 -3.44
CA LEU A 244 11.57 -20.51 -3.96
C LEU A 244 12.65 -21.10 -4.86
N ALA A 245 13.12 -20.34 -5.86
CA ALA A 245 14.04 -20.84 -6.88
C ALA A 245 15.49 -20.81 -6.40
N ARG A 246 15.89 -19.79 -5.63
CA ARG A 246 17.28 -19.60 -5.20
C ARG A 246 17.54 -19.97 -3.74
N LYS A 247 16.48 -20.19 -2.94
CA LYS A 247 16.56 -20.39 -1.49
C LYS A 247 17.35 -19.29 -0.78
N ARG A 248 17.25 -18.05 -1.28
CA ARG A 248 17.96 -16.86 -0.79
C ARG A 248 16.98 -15.77 -0.34
N PRO A 249 17.34 -14.93 0.65
CA PRO A 249 16.59 -13.72 0.99
C PRO A 249 16.67 -12.70 -0.14
N LEU A 250 15.75 -11.72 -0.16
CA LEU A 250 15.72 -10.67 -1.18
C LEU A 250 16.99 -9.83 -1.18
N VAL A 251 17.53 -9.56 0.02
CA VAL A 251 18.82 -8.90 0.21
C VAL A 251 19.68 -9.70 1.17
N ASP A 252 20.92 -9.95 0.75
CA ASP A 252 21.94 -10.59 1.55
C ASP A 252 22.87 -9.54 2.14
N TRP A 253 22.61 -9.18 3.39
CA TRP A 253 23.41 -8.19 4.13
C TRP A 253 24.76 -8.77 4.60
N SER A 254 24.95 -10.10 4.54
CA SER A 254 26.11 -10.77 5.13
C SER A 254 27.44 -10.47 4.42
N HIS A 255 27.40 -9.96 3.19
CA HIS A 255 28.59 -9.59 2.42
C HIS A 255 29.15 -8.18 2.70
N THR A 256 28.51 -7.38 3.56
CA THR A 256 28.98 -6.00 3.84
C THR A 256 29.84 -5.86 5.10
N ALA A 257 29.97 -6.91 5.92
CA ALA A 257 30.98 -6.90 6.97
C ALA A 257 32.35 -7.12 6.32
N PRO A 258 33.30 -6.15 6.38
CA PRO A 258 34.66 -6.41 5.95
C PRO A 258 35.18 -7.61 6.73
N GLU A 259 35.66 -8.62 6.01
CA GLU A 259 36.29 -9.79 6.61
C GLU A 259 37.32 -9.24 7.62
N PRO A 260 37.21 -9.57 8.93
CA PRO A 260 38.17 -9.07 9.91
C PRO A 260 39.53 -9.50 9.41
N ALA A 261 40.37 -8.52 9.05
CA ALA A 261 41.64 -8.76 8.42
C ALA A 261 42.36 -9.87 9.20
N THR A 262 42.48 -11.04 8.58
CA THR A 262 43.15 -12.18 9.19
C THR A 262 44.50 -11.66 9.66
N PRO A 263 44.84 -11.71 10.96
CA PRO A 263 46.11 -11.18 11.44
C PRO A 263 47.20 -11.78 10.57
N GLY A 264 47.83 -10.93 9.77
CA GLY A 264 48.72 -11.37 8.69
C GLY A 264 49.70 -12.36 9.27
N ALA A 265 49.75 -13.57 8.67
CA ALA A 265 50.75 -14.56 9.01
C ALA A 265 52.10 -13.86 9.07
N VAL A 266 52.69 -13.82 10.26
CA VAL A 266 54.00 -13.24 10.50
C VAL A 266 54.96 -13.89 9.50
N LEU A 267 55.37 -13.13 8.49
CA LEU A 267 56.34 -13.59 7.50
C LEU A 267 57.58 -14.08 8.27
N PRO A 268 58.02 -15.33 8.08
CA PRO A 268 59.17 -15.85 8.80
C PRO A 268 60.38 -14.96 8.49
N THR A 269 60.92 -14.33 9.53
CA THR A 269 62.13 -13.52 9.46
C THR A 269 63.25 -14.34 8.82
N ARG A 270 63.64 -13.94 7.61
CA ARG A 270 64.73 -14.54 6.84
C ARG A 270 66.03 -14.39 7.66
N ARG A 271 66.52 -15.47 8.25
CA ARG A 271 67.84 -15.48 8.91
C ARG A 271 68.91 -15.20 7.86
N VAL A 272 69.46 -13.98 7.88
CA VAL A 272 70.62 -13.61 7.08
C VAL A 272 71.83 -14.32 7.67
N PHE A 273 72.26 -15.37 6.98
CA PHE A 273 73.53 -16.06 7.20
C PHE A 273 74.68 -15.15 6.77
N GLY A 274 75.73 -15.05 7.60
CA GLY A 274 77.08 -14.79 7.12
C GLY A 274 77.83 -13.63 7.77
N ARG A 275 78.73 -13.97 8.69
CA ARG A 275 80.08 -13.40 8.71
C ARG A 275 81.05 -14.40 9.34
N ARG A 276 81.78 -15.11 8.47
CA ARG A 276 83.10 -15.65 8.79
C ARG A 276 84.06 -14.47 8.96
N ARG A 277 84.86 -14.47 10.02
CA ARG A 277 86.19 -13.87 9.99
C ARG A 277 87.19 -14.88 10.52
N ALA A 278 88.27 -14.98 9.76
CA ALA A 278 89.53 -15.61 10.10
C ALA A 278 90.21 -14.87 11.25
#